data_AF-A0AAW2JBZ7-F1
#
_entry.id   AF-A0AAW2JBZ7-F1
#
_cell.length_a   1.000
_cell.length_b   1.000
_cell.length_c   1.000
_cell.angle_alpha   90.00
_cell.angle_beta   90.00
_cell.angle_gamma   90.00
#
_symmetry.space_group_name_H-M   'P 1'
#
loop_
_entity.id
_entity.type
_entity.pdbx_description
1 polymer ?
#
loop_
_entity_poly.entity_id
_entity_poly.type
_entity_poly.pdbx_seq_one_letter_code
_entity_poly.pdbx_strand_id
1 'polypeptide(L)'
;MMWPDEEDDGQRRRKRPKKVLSKENHDQSGIYQSHPLKVSLHISDDEASDLNSAKLISLKFEFLIKLNVVCVGVEGSEEDPQNNILCNLFPDDTGLELPQQSAKLCIGNSLSFDDRRTSRPYKWAQHLAGIDVLPELSPLVAVSGDSNSETSRHGSVVSGLSLYRQQNRVQTVVQRIRARKKAQLALA
;
A
#
# COMPACT_ATOMS: atom_id res chain seq x y z
N MET A 1 -11.45 31.86 70.14
CA MET A 1 -10.37 30.88 69.88
C MET A 1 -10.87 29.97 68.77
N MET A 2 -10.26 30.09 67.59
CA MET A 2 -10.67 29.49 66.31
C MET A 2 -10.20 28.03 66.21
N TRP A 3 -10.98 27.20 65.51
CA TRP A 3 -10.59 25.86 65.08
C TRP A 3 -9.68 25.96 63.83
N PRO A 4 -8.62 25.16 63.66
CA PRO A 4 -7.80 25.18 62.45
C PRO A 4 -8.38 24.33 61.31
N ASP A 5 -8.21 24.87 60.10
CA ASP A 5 -8.66 24.40 58.79
C ASP A 5 -8.19 23.00 58.37
N GLU A 6 -9.07 22.34 57.61
CA GLU A 6 -8.81 21.19 56.75
C GLU A 6 -8.06 21.62 55.46
N GLU A 7 -7.53 20.63 54.72
CA GLU A 7 -6.98 20.67 53.35
C GLU A 7 -5.44 20.80 53.20
N ASP A 8 -4.76 19.69 52.91
CA ASP A 8 -3.89 19.56 51.72
C ASP A 8 -3.42 18.10 51.55
N ASP A 9 -4.26 17.23 50.96
CA ASP A 9 -3.83 15.96 50.38
C ASP A 9 -4.20 15.95 48.89
N GLY A 10 -3.19 16.01 48.01
CA GLY A 10 -3.47 16.36 46.61
C GLY A 10 -2.34 16.19 45.61
N GLN A 11 -1.73 15.00 45.55
CA GLN A 11 -1.06 14.42 44.36
C GLN A 11 -0.05 15.29 43.58
N ARG A 12 1.23 15.00 43.81
CA ARG A 12 2.36 15.31 42.90
C ARG A 12 2.08 14.78 41.48
N ARG A 13 1.55 15.63 40.60
CA ARG A 13 1.39 15.37 39.16
C ARG A 13 2.75 15.12 38.51
N ARG A 14 3.03 13.86 38.16
CA ARG A 14 4.14 13.44 37.32
C ARG A 14 4.06 14.15 35.95
N LYS A 15 5.01 15.03 35.65
CA LYS A 15 5.17 15.63 34.32
C LYS A 15 5.69 14.57 33.34
N ARG A 16 4.79 13.93 32.57
CA ARG A 16 5.17 13.16 31.37
C ARG A 16 5.56 14.14 30.26
N PRO A 17 6.74 14.01 29.63
CA PRO A 17 7.04 14.80 28.44
C PRO A 17 6.11 14.37 27.30
N LYS A 18 5.30 15.32 26.82
CA LYS A 18 4.54 15.18 25.57
C LYS A 18 5.57 15.11 24.44
N LYS A 19 5.84 13.91 23.92
CA LYS A 19 6.44 13.76 22.59
C LYS A 19 5.46 14.39 21.61
N VAL A 20 5.88 15.52 21.04
CA VAL A 20 5.19 16.19 19.94
C VAL A 20 5.22 15.20 18.79
N LEU A 21 4.08 14.54 18.55
CA LEU A 21 3.82 13.82 17.33
C LEU A 21 3.79 14.89 16.23
N SER A 22 4.87 14.91 15.45
CA SER A 22 5.05 15.75 14.28
C SER A 22 3.78 15.74 13.43
N LYS A 23 3.26 16.94 13.14
CA LYS A 23 2.18 17.20 12.19
C LYS A 23 2.45 16.45 10.88
N GLU A 24 1.74 15.36 10.63
CA GLU A 24 1.47 14.89 9.27
C GLU A 24 0.00 15.19 8.97
N ASN A 25 -0.20 15.83 7.83
CA ASN A 25 -1.41 16.45 7.30
C ASN A 25 -2.76 15.90 7.79
N HIS A 26 -3.65 16.84 8.14
CA HIS A 26 -5.09 16.63 8.22
C HIS A 26 -5.61 16.14 6.87
N ASP A 27 -5.55 14.84 6.65
CA ASP A 27 -6.09 14.20 5.47
C ASP A 27 -7.51 13.69 5.76
N GLN A 28 -8.39 13.90 4.80
CA GLN A 28 -9.82 14.08 4.98
C GLN A 28 -10.49 12.90 5.72
N SER A 29 -11.34 13.22 6.71
CA SER A 29 -12.16 12.27 7.50
C SER A 29 -11.40 11.19 8.31
N GLY A 30 -10.06 11.26 8.36
CA GLY A 30 -9.23 10.22 8.98
C GLY A 30 -9.34 8.87 8.29
N ILE A 31 -9.85 8.81 7.05
CA ILE A 31 -10.01 7.59 6.25
C ILE A 31 -8.64 7.09 5.79
N TYR A 32 -7.72 8.01 5.50
CA TYR A 32 -6.33 7.73 5.11
C TYR A 32 -5.39 7.51 6.31
N GLN A 33 -5.91 6.94 7.41
CA GLN A 33 -5.10 6.64 8.58
C GLN A 33 -4.11 5.50 8.28
N SER A 34 -2.83 5.86 8.11
CA SER A 34 -1.73 4.90 7.95
C SER A 34 -1.44 4.15 9.26
N HIS A 35 -1.07 2.88 9.12
CA HIS A 35 -0.55 2.06 10.19
C HIS A 35 0.83 2.56 10.65
N PRO A 36 1.13 2.53 11.98
CA PRO A 36 2.40 3.05 12.50
C PRO A 36 3.63 2.27 12.00
N LEU A 37 3.47 0.97 11.69
CA LEU A 37 4.52 0.19 11.05
C LEU A 37 4.49 0.38 9.53
N LYS A 38 5.67 0.60 8.96
CA LYS A 38 5.91 0.78 7.53
C LYS A 38 7.01 -0.18 7.09
N VAL A 39 6.99 -0.60 5.83
CA VAL A 39 8.00 -1.49 5.25
C VAL A 39 8.79 -0.75 4.20
N SER A 40 10.12 -0.81 4.27
CA SER A 40 11.01 -0.25 3.25
C SER A 40 11.66 -1.37 2.47
N LEU A 41 11.54 -1.31 1.14
CA LEU A 41 12.18 -2.24 0.21
C LEU A 41 13.27 -1.50 -0.57
N HIS A 42 14.50 -2.01 -0.48
CA HIS A 42 15.63 -1.49 -1.26
C HIS A 42 15.90 -2.42 -2.43
N ILE A 43 15.93 -1.88 -3.64
CA ILE A 43 16.27 -2.60 -4.85
C ILE A 43 17.64 -2.10 -5.32
N SER A 44 18.59 -3.03 -5.45
CA SER A 44 19.93 -2.77 -5.97
C SER A 44 20.04 -3.10 -7.46
N ASP A 45 21.03 -2.51 -8.10
CA ASP A 45 21.44 -2.92 -9.43
C ASP A 45 22.14 -4.30 -9.41
N ASP A 46 21.81 -5.15 -10.37
CA ASP A 46 22.34 -6.51 -10.53
C ASP A 46 23.72 -6.53 -11.21
N GLU A 47 24.06 -5.48 -11.96
CA GLU A 47 25.30 -5.44 -12.74
C GLU A 47 26.54 -5.17 -11.88
N ALA A 48 26.36 -4.76 -10.63
CA ALA A 48 27.43 -4.57 -9.68
C ALA A 48 27.78 -5.92 -9.04
N SER A 49 28.69 -6.66 -9.68
CA SER A 49 29.28 -7.91 -9.16
C SER A 49 30.16 -7.72 -7.91
N ASP A 50 30.11 -6.54 -7.29
CA ASP A 50 30.93 -6.14 -6.17
C ASP A 50 30.05 -5.93 -4.93
N LEU A 51 30.66 -6.09 -3.75
CA LEU A 51 30.08 -5.86 -2.42
C LEU A 51 29.45 -4.45 -2.21
N ASN A 52 29.45 -3.60 -3.23
CA ASN A 52 28.90 -2.25 -3.28
C ASN A 52 27.83 -2.09 -4.38
N SER A 53 26.84 -3.00 -4.45
CA SER A 53 25.68 -2.78 -5.32
C SER A 53 25.02 -1.44 -4.98
N ALA A 54 25.10 -0.48 -5.90
CA ALA A 54 24.51 0.84 -5.70
C ALA A 54 22.99 0.68 -5.58
N LYS A 55 22.43 1.25 -4.52
CA LYS A 55 20.98 1.28 -4.28
C LYS A 55 20.30 2.01 -5.46
N LEU A 56 19.56 1.26 -6.26
CA LEU A 56 18.92 1.78 -7.48
C LEU A 56 17.65 2.56 -7.15
N ILE A 57 16.82 2.02 -6.25
CA ILE A 57 15.58 2.66 -5.79
C ILE A 57 15.17 2.14 -4.41
N SER A 58 14.60 3.03 -3.60
CA SER A 58 13.88 2.67 -2.36
C SER A 58 12.38 2.79 -2.57
N LEU A 59 11.64 1.80 -2.10
CA LEU A 59 10.19 1.86 -2.00
C LEU A 59 9.76 1.83 -0.55
N LYS A 60 8.73 2.61 -0.22
CA LYS A 60 8.12 2.67 1.10
C LYS A 60 6.67 2.23 1.00
N PHE A 61 6.34 1.17 1.73
CA PHE A 61 5.00 0.61 1.81
C PHE A 61 4.33 1.08 3.11
N GLU A 62 3.09 1.54 2.96
CA GLU A 62 2.24 2.00 4.06
C GLU A 62 0.89 1.31 3.96
N PHE A 63 0.35 0.87 5.10
CA PHE A 63 -0.97 0.24 5.13
C PHE A 63 -2.02 1.21 5.65
N LEU A 64 -3.07 1.46 4.88
CA LEU A 64 -4.19 2.30 5.31
C LEU A 64 -5.24 1.43 6.00
N ILE A 65 -5.33 1.56 7.33
CA ILE A 65 -6.08 0.63 8.17
C ILE A 65 -7.57 0.64 7.83
N LYS A 66 -8.17 1.83 7.67
CA LYS A 66 -9.61 1.96 7.43
C LYS A 66 -10.05 1.55 6.03
N LEU A 67 -9.12 1.63 5.07
CA LEU A 67 -9.37 1.25 3.68
C LEU A 67 -8.94 -0.19 3.39
N ASN A 68 -8.17 -0.81 4.28
CA ASN A 68 -7.56 -2.13 4.08
C ASN A 68 -6.76 -2.22 2.76
N VAL A 69 -5.99 -1.17 2.45
CA VAL A 69 -5.16 -1.11 1.24
C VAL A 69 -3.71 -0.81 1.57
N VAL A 70 -2.80 -1.39 0.80
CA VAL A 70 -1.37 -1.10 0.85
C VAL A 70 -1.04 -0.02 -0.19
N CYS A 71 -0.47 1.09 0.25
CA CYS A 71 0.06 2.13 -0.61
C CYS A 71 1.58 1.99 -0.71
N VAL A 72 2.14 2.33 -1.87
CA VAL A 72 3.59 2.37 -2.05
C VAL A 72 4.02 3.65 -2.75
N GLY A 73 5.12 4.22 -2.29
CA GLY A 73 5.77 5.38 -2.86
C GLY A 73 7.29 5.21 -2.91
N VAL A 74 7.96 6.06 -3.65
CA VAL A 74 9.44 6.09 -3.71
C VAL A 74 9.95 6.87 -2.49
N GLU A 75 10.88 6.29 -1.74
CA GLU A 75 11.47 6.95 -0.56
C GLU A 75 12.47 8.03 -0.99
N GLY A 76 12.42 9.20 -0.37
CA GLY A 76 13.36 10.31 -0.62
C GLY A 76 13.11 11.05 -1.94
N SER A 77 12.06 10.69 -2.67
CA SER A 77 11.61 11.41 -3.85
C SER A 77 10.55 12.44 -3.46
N GLU A 78 10.89 13.73 -3.56
CA GLU A 78 9.93 14.83 -3.66
C GLU A 78 9.44 14.99 -5.12
N GLU A 79 9.59 13.95 -5.98
CA GLU A 79 9.05 14.00 -7.33
C GLU A 79 7.56 14.30 -7.28
N ASP A 80 7.15 15.22 -8.17
CA ASP A 80 5.77 15.57 -8.43
C ASP A 80 4.92 14.29 -8.54
N PRO A 81 3.73 14.20 -7.90
CA PRO A 81 2.79 13.11 -8.06
C PRO A 81 2.55 12.66 -9.52
N GLN A 82 2.82 13.53 -10.50
CA GLN A 82 2.77 13.25 -11.92
C GLN A 82 3.94 12.43 -12.48
N ASN A 83 5.15 12.51 -11.91
CA ASN A 83 6.35 11.83 -12.43
C ASN A 83 6.67 10.54 -11.67
N ASN A 84 5.65 9.70 -11.46
CA ASN A 84 5.75 8.51 -10.63
C ASN A 84 6.20 7.29 -11.43
N ILE A 85 7.46 6.87 -11.27
CA ILE A 85 8.02 5.66 -11.92
C ILE A 85 7.19 4.38 -11.69
N LEU A 86 6.40 4.32 -10.63
CA LEU A 86 5.61 3.15 -10.26
C LEU A 86 4.27 3.06 -11.01
N CYS A 87 3.83 4.13 -11.66
CA CYS A 87 2.57 4.14 -12.41
C CYS A 87 2.68 3.26 -13.66
N ASN A 88 1.62 2.53 -14.00
CA ASN A 88 1.58 1.67 -15.18
C ASN A 88 2.75 0.67 -15.24
N LEU A 89 3.24 0.17 -14.09
CA LEU A 89 4.23 -0.92 -14.06
C LEU A 89 3.65 -2.21 -14.67
N PHE A 90 2.34 -2.36 -14.51
CA PHE A 90 1.50 -3.30 -15.25
C PHE A 90 0.47 -2.49 -16.04
N PRO A 91 -0.09 -3.05 -17.13
CA PRO A 91 -1.17 -2.41 -17.87
C PRO A 91 -2.32 -2.03 -16.93
N ASP A 92 -2.90 -0.85 -17.15
CA ASP A 92 -4.11 -0.37 -16.45
C ASP A 92 -3.98 -0.32 -14.90
N ASP A 93 -2.76 -0.05 -14.40
CA ASP A 93 -2.47 0.14 -12.97
C ASP A 93 -1.85 1.51 -12.71
N THR A 94 -2.70 2.54 -12.70
CA THR A 94 -2.31 3.94 -12.48
C THR A 94 -2.09 4.29 -11.02
N GLY A 95 -2.63 3.48 -10.09
CA GLY A 95 -2.61 3.77 -8.66
C GLY A 95 -3.56 4.91 -8.23
N LEU A 96 -4.47 5.33 -9.09
CA LEU A 96 -5.50 6.34 -8.77
C LEU A 96 -6.82 5.72 -8.34
N GLU A 97 -7.02 4.44 -8.65
CA GLU A 97 -8.22 3.70 -8.30
C GLU A 97 -7.98 2.83 -7.08
N LEU A 98 -9.00 2.74 -6.23
CA LEU A 98 -8.97 1.77 -5.15
C LEU A 98 -9.22 0.36 -5.71
N PRO A 99 -8.34 -0.60 -5.41
CA PRO A 99 -8.49 -1.97 -5.91
C PRO A 99 -9.72 -2.68 -5.33
N GLN A 100 -10.14 -2.35 -4.10
CA GLN A 100 -11.22 -3.04 -3.40
C GLN A 100 -12.54 -2.25 -3.42
N GLN A 101 -13.66 -2.91 -3.75
CA GLN A 101 -14.99 -2.29 -3.76
C GLN A 101 -15.43 -1.79 -2.37
N SER A 102 -15.10 -2.54 -1.31
CA SER A 102 -15.32 -2.11 0.07
C SER A 102 -14.63 -0.78 0.39
N ALA A 103 -13.39 -0.61 -0.09
CA ALA A 103 -12.66 0.63 0.10
C ALA A 103 -13.30 1.80 -0.68
N LYS A 104 -13.83 1.54 -1.88
CA LYS A 104 -14.58 2.55 -2.65
C LYS A 104 -15.83 3.03 -1.89
N LEU A 105 -16.57 2.11 -1.28
CA LEU A 105 -17.71 2.45 -0.41
C LEU A 105 -17.30 3.30 0.80
N CYS A 106 -16.12 3.04 1.39
CA CYS A 106 -15.60 3.82 2.51
C CYS A 106 -15.24 5.26 2.13
N ILE A 107 -14.83 5.51 0.89
CA ILE A 107 -14.51 6.86 0.38
C ILE A 107 -15.79 7.61 -0.06
N GLY A 108 -16.91 6.91 -0.23
CA GLY A 108 -18.20 7.50 -0.59
C GLY A 108 -18.25 7.95 -2.05
N ASN A 109 -18.74 9.17 -2.32
CA ASN A 109 -18.97 9.67 -3.69
C ASN A 109 -17.68 10.05 -4.45
N SER A 110 -16.52 10.08 -3.79
CA SER A 110 -15.25 10.28 -4.49
C SER A 110 -14.82 8.95 -5.12
N LEU A 111 -14.94 8.84 -6.44
CA LEU A 111 -14.58 7.64 -7.19
C LEU A 111 -13.06 7.37 -7.21
N SER A 112 -12.25 8.38 -6.90
CA SER A 112 -10.80 8.37 -7.02
C SER A 112 -10.10 8.46 -5.67
N PHE A 113 -8.95 7.80 -5.56
CA PHE A 113 -8.00 7.97 -4.47
C PHE A 113 -7.38 9.37 -4.52
N ASP A 114 -6.92 9.88 -3.37
CA ASP A 114 -6.32 11.22 -3.29
C ASP A 114 -5.04 11.30 -4.15
N ASP A 115 -5.12 12.11 -5.21
CA ASP A 115 -4.03 12.30 -6.17
C ASP A 115 -2.87 13.13 -5.60
N ARG A 116 -3.09 13.84 -4.50
CA ARG A 116 -2.05 14.66 -3.84
C ARG A 116 -1.03 13.79 -3.09
N ARG A 117 -1.34 12.52 -2.85
CA ARG A 117 -0.47 11.60 -2.10
C ARG A 117 0.60 11.01 -3.02
N THR A 118 1.84 11.02 -2.53
CA THR A 118 2.99 10.41 -3.23
C THR A 118 2.95 8.88 -3.19
N SER A 119 2.29 8.31 -2.18
CA SER A 119 2.07 6.86 -2.04
C SER A 119 0.70 6.45 -2.59
N ARG A 120 0.70 5.48 -3.51
CA ARG A 120 -0.51 5.07 -4.25
C ARG A 120 -0.88 3.60 -4.05
N PRO A 121 -2.18 3.25 -4.03
CA PRO A 121 -2.66 1.87 -3.85
C PRO A 121 -2.63 1.05 -5.15
N TYR A 122 -1.44 0.79 -5.71
CA TYR A 122 -1.31 -0.03 -6.92
C TYR A 122 -1.84 -1.46 -6.74
N LYS A 123 -2.39 -2.06 -7.80
CA LYS A 123 -2.85 -3.46 -7.80
C LYS A 123 -1.70 -4.41 -7.53
N TRP A 124 -0.54 -4.19 -8.15
CA TRP A 124 0.65 -5.02 -7.90
C TRP A 124 1.13 -4.95 -6.44
N ALA A 125 0.92 -3.83 -5.75
CA ALA A 125 1.30 -3.70 -4.34
C ALA A 125 0.37 -4.50 -3.42
N GLN A 126 -0.95 -4.52 -3.71
CA GLN A 126 -1.90 -5.39 -3.00
C GLN A 126 -1.51 -6.85 -3.14
N HIS A 127 -1.18 -7.23 -4.38
CA HIS A 127 -0.76 -8.56 -4.75
C HIS A 127 0.49 -9.02 -3.99
N LEU A 128 1.48 -8.15 -3.82
CA LEU A 128 2.66 -8.45 -2.99
C LEU A 128 2.32 -8.59 -1.51
N ALA A 129 1.31 -7.88 -1.02
CA ALA A 129 0.82 -7.98 0.34
C ALA A 129 -0.07 -9.21 0.60
N GLY A 130 -0.30 -10.05 -0.42
CA GLY A 130 -1.21 -11.20 -0.33
C GLY A 130 -2.69 -10.82 -0.35
N ILE A 131 -3.02 -9.57 -0.67
CA ILE A 131 -4.39 -9.10 -0.87
C ILE A 131 -4.73 -9.38 -2.33
N ASP A 132 -5.38 -10.51 -2.58
CA ASP A 132 -5.88 -10.85 -3.91
C ASP A 132 -7.28 -10.27 -4.09
N VAL A 133 -7.41 -9.35 -5.05
CA VAL A 133 -8.69 -8.79 -5.43
C VAL A 133 -9.29 -9.71 -6.48
N LEU A 134 -10.44 -10.30 -6.18
CA LEU A 134 -11.16 -11.10 -7.14
C LEU A 134 -11.80 -10.18 -8.19
N PRO A 135 -11.75 -10.54 -9.49
CA PRO A 135 -12.52 -9.85 -10.50
C PRO A 135 -14.00 -9.77 -10.12
N GLU A 136 -14.64 -8.64 -10.39
CA GLU A 136 -16.06 -8.43 -10.11
C GLU A 136 -16.96 -9.43 -10.84
N LEU A 137 -16.49 -9.91 -11.99
CA LEU A 137 -17.12 -10.97 -12.77
C LEU A 137 -16.21 -12.20 -12.76
N SER A 138 -16.77 -13.34 -12.34
CA SER A 138 -16.10 -14.62 -12.51
C SER A 138 -15.72 -14.79 -13.99
N PRO A 139 -14.46 -15.13 -14.33
CA PRO A 139 -14.03 -15.37 -15.71
C PRO A 139 -14.88 -16.41 -16.44
N LEU A 140 -15.54 -17.29 -15.67
CA LEU A 140 -16.47 -18.31 -16.17
C LEU A 140 -17.78 -17.72 -16.73
N VAL A 141 -18.23 -16.56 -16.24
CA VAL A 141 -19.44 -15.88 -16.74
C VAL A 141 -19.15 -15.10 -18.02
N ALA A 142 -17.92 -14.65 -18.21
CA ALA A 142 -17.51 -13.96 -19.43
C ALA A 142 -17.40 -14.91 -20.65
N VAL A 143 -17.34 -16.23 -20.43
CA VAL A 143 -17.10 -17.24 -21.48
C VAL A 143 -18.23 -18.26 -21.62
N SER A 144 -19.17 -18.39 -20.68
CA SER A 144 -20.15 -19.48 -20.75
C SER A 144 -21.51 -19.13 -20.14
N GLY A 145 -22.51 -18.99 -21.02
CA GLY A 145 -23.84 -19.50 -20.73
C GLY A 145 -23.76 -21.03 -20.53
N ASP A 146 -24.57 -21.53 -19.61
CA ASP A 146 -24.77 -22.95 -19.27
C ASP A 146 -23.64 -23.70 -18.54
N SER A 147 -23.84 -23.91 -17.24
CA SER A 147 -24.09 -25.25 -16.65
C SER A 147 -23.70 -25.32 -15.17
N ASN A 148 -24.48 -26.12 -14.44
CA ASN A 148 -24.63 -26.16 -12.99
C ASN A 148 -23.70 -27.23 -12.37
N SER A 149 -22.77 -26.85 -11.47
CA SER A 149 -22.02 -27.77 -10.58
C SER A 149 -21.15 -26.95 -9.61
N GLU A 150 -21.64 -26.67 -8.41
CA GLU A 150 -21.03 -25.68 -7.51
C GLU A 150 -19.95 -26.24 -6.55
N THR A 151 -19.92 -27.55 -6.28
CA THR A 151 -19.07 -28.12 -5.21
C THR A 151 -17.70 -28.64 -5.66
N SER A 152 -17.51 -29.05 -6.93
CA SER A 152 -16.16 -29.44 -7.45
C SER A 152 -15.30 -28.24 -7.87
N ARG A 153 -15.92 -27.06 -8.04
CA ARG A 153 -15.27 -25.83 -8.48
C ARG A 153 -14.42 -25.20 -7.39
N HIS A 154 -14.83 -25.29 -6.13
CA HIS A 154 -14.13 -24.65 -5.01
C HIS A 154 -12.70 -25.17 -4.81
N GLY A 155 -12.47 -26.49 -4.93
CA GLY A 155 -11.13 -27.08 -4.83
C GLY A 155 -10.20 -26.70 -5.98
N SER A 156 -10.76 -26.60 -7.20
CA SER A 156 -10.02 -26.16 -8.40
C SER A 156 -9.64 -24.67 -8.31
N VAL A 157 -10.54 -23.82 -7.81
CA VAL A 157 -10.27 -22.38 -7.61
C VAL A 157 -9.20 -22.17 -6.53
N VAL A 158 -9.27 -22.84 -5.39
CA VAL A 158 -8.26 -22.73 -4.32
C VAL A 158 -6.88 -23.23 -4.78
N SER A 159 -6.85 -24.31 -5.57
CA SER A 159 -5.61 -24.83 -6.17
C SER A 159 -5.04 -23.87 -7.22
N GLY A 160 -5.90 -23.29 -8.07
CA GLY A 160 -5.52 -22.28 -9.04
C GLY A 160 -4.99 -20.98 -8.40
N LEU A 161 -5.62 -20.54 -7.30
CA LEU A 161 -5.14 -19.40 -6.50
C LEU A 161 -3.80 -19.70 -5.82
N SER A 162 -3.60 -20.92 -5.35
CA SER A 162 -2.32 -21.35 -4.76
C SER A 162 -1.20 -21.34 -5.81
N LEU A 163 -1.48 -21.83 -7.01
CA LEU A 163 -0.55 -21.79 -8.14
C LEU A 163 -0.27 -20.35 -8.60
N TYR A 164 -1.30 -19.50 -8.67
CA TYR A 164 -1.17 -18.07 -8.96
C TYR A 164 -0.31 -17.34 -7.92
N ARG A 165 -0.51 -17.64 -6.63
CA ARG A 165 0.30 -17.10 -5.52
C ARG A 165 1.76 -17.60 -5.55
N GLN A 166 1.99 -18.78 -6.12
CA GLN A 166 3.32 -19.36 -6.36
C GLN A 166 4.02 -18.79 -7.60
N GLN A 167 3.34 -18.02 -8.45
CA GLN A 167 4.03 -17.30 -9.52
C GLN A 167 5.05 -16.35 -8.89
N ASN A 168 6.19 -16.16 -9.56
CA ASN A 168 7.32 -15.32 -9.11
C ASN A 168 6.95 -13.82 -9.07
N ARG A 169 5.93 -13.44 -8.28
CA ARG A 169 5.31 -12.11 -8.18
C ARG A 169 6.36 -11.09 -7.75
N VAL A 170 7.10 -11.41 -6.70
CA VAL A 170 8.18 -10.56 -6.18
C VAL A 170 9.25 -10.35 -7.25
N GLN A 171 9.76 -11.43 -7.87
CA GLN A 171 10.82 -11.32 -8.87
C GLN A 171 10.36 -10.50 -10.08
N THR A 172 9.14 -10.74 -10.57
CA THR A 172 8.57 -10.00 -11.72
C THR A 172 8.48 -8.50 -11.41
N VAL A 173 7.95 -8.14 -10.24
CA VAL A 173 7.82 -6.74 -9.84
C VAL A 173 9.21 -6.09 -9.72
N VAL A 174 10.15 -6.73 -9.03
CA VAL A 174 11.52 -6.23 -8.84
C VAL A 174 12.23 -6.04 -10.20
N GLN A 175 12.12 -7.02 -11.11
CA GLN A 175 12.72 -6.93 -12.44
C GLN A 175 12.13 -5.79 -13.27
N ARG A 176 10.80 -5.60 -13.25
CA ARG A 176 10.16 -4.49 -13.98
C ARG A 176 10.56 -3.13 -13.43
N ILE A 177 10.61 -2.98 -12.11
CA ILE A 177 11.05 -1.73 -11.47
C ILE A 177 12.50 -1.43 -11.84
N ARG A 178 13.38 -2.45 -11.80
CA ARG A 178 14.78 -2.32 -12.21
C ARG A 178 14.89 -1.89 -13.66
N ALA A 179 14.21 -2.57 -14.58
CA ALA A 179 14.22 -2.25 -16.00
C ALA A 179 13.74 -0.81 -16.26
N ARG A 180 12.65 -0.39 -15.60
CA ARG A 180 12.13 0.98 -15.75
C ARG A 180 13.08 2.01 -15.16
N LYS A 181 13.68 1.77 -13.99
CA LYS A 181 14.61 2.74 -13.39
C LYS A 181 15.87 2.90 -14.22
N LYS A 182 16.39 1.80 -14.78
CA LYS A 182 17.50 1.85 -15.75
C LYS A 182 17.11 2.65 -17.00
N ALA A 183 15.93 2.42 -17.56
CA ALA A 183 15.45 3.17 -18.71
C ALA A 183 15.31 4.68 -18.40
N GLN A 184 14.78 5.04 -17.22
CA GLN A 184 14.70 6.44 -16.79
C GLN A 184 16.08 7.09 -16.68
N LEU A 185 17.06 6.39 -16.11
CA LEU A 185 18.44 6.88 -16.01
C LEU A 185 19.13 7.03 -17.38
N ALA A 186 18.79 6.20 -18.36
CA ALA A 186 19.34 6.28 -19.71
C ALA A 186 18.73 7.41 -20.55
N LEU A 187 17.59 7.96 -20.13
CA LEU A 187 16.91 9.09 -20.79
C LEU A 187 17.26 10.45 -20.19
N ALA A 188 17.98 10.47 -19.06
CA ALA A 188 18.44 11.68 -18.37
C ALA A 188 19.79 12.16 -18.92
#